data_AF-A0A1I2SRB5-F1
#
_entry.id   AF-A0A1I2SRB5-F1
#
_cell.length_a   1.000
_cell.length_b   1.000
_cell.length_c   1.000
_cell.angle_alpha   90.00
_cell.angle_beta   90.00
_cell.angle_gamma   90.00
#
_symmetry.space_group_name_H-M   'P 1'
#
loop_
_entity.id
_entity.type
_entity.pdbx_description
1 polymer ?
#
loop_
_entity_poly.entity_id
_entity_poly.type
_entity_poly.pdbx_seq_one_letter_code
_entity_poly.pdbx_strand_id
1 'polypeptide(L)'
;MAKDDYQDRVKRETAKTNGRIAADYEALATKFRARMRKADDKAQAAATKGKQEALRRRSDLFGQAAKELEDKVAKLKAAGA
;
A
#
# COMPACT_ATOMS: atom_id res chain seq x y z
N MET A 1 18.56 27.63 -21.69
CA MET A 1 18.05 28.42 -20.55
C MET A 1 16.55 28.19 -20.33
N ALA A 2 15.62 28.74 -21.13
CA ALA A 2 14.18 28.57 -20.86
C ALA A 2 13.63 27.12 -20.97
N LYS A 3 14.23 26.27 -21.84
CA LYS A 3 13.84 24.85 -21.94
C LYS A 3 14.33 24.02 -20.75
N ASP A 4 15.47 24.41 -20.17
CA ASP A 4 16.10 23.69 -19.04
C ASP A 4 15.30 23.95 -17.75
N ASP A 5 14.90 25.21 -17.53
CA ASP A 5 14.02 25.60 -16.41
C ASP A 5 12.66 24.89 -16.44
N TYR A 6 12.10 24.71 -17.64
CA TYR A 6 10.84 23.98 -17.83
C TYR A 6 11.00 22.49 -17.48
N GLN A 7 12.06 21.84 -17.97
CA GLN A 7 12.31 20.42 -17.65
C GLN A 7 12.54 20.21 -16.16
N ASP A 8 13.28 21.09 -15.49
CA ASP A 8 13.54 20.98 -14.06
C ASP A 8 12.31 21.28 -13.22
N ARG A 9 11.42 22.15 -13.68
CA ARG A 9 10.11 22.34 -13.05
C ARG A 9 9.24 21.09 -13.19
N VAL A 10 9.16 20.50 -14.38
CA VAL A 10 8.37 19.28 -14.63
C VAL A 10 8.89 18.12 -13.77
N LYS A 11 10.22 17.93 -13.69
CA LYS A 11 10.81 16.89 -12.83
C LYS A 11 10.42 17.07 -11.36
N ARG A 12 10.49 18.31 -10.84
CA ARG A 12 10.10 18.62 -9.45
C ARG A 12 8.61 18.39 -9.18
N GLU A 13 7.73 18.77 -10.11
CA GLU A 13 6.29 18.54 -9.95
C GLU A 13 5.93 17.05 -10.04
N THR A 14 6.60 16.29 -10.91
CA THR A 14 6.47 14.84 -10.99
C THR A 14 6.94 14.17 -9.70
N ALA A 15 8.11 14.53 -9.17
CA ALA A 15 8.62 13.99 -7.91
C ALA A 15 7.66 14.29 -6.74
N LYS A 16 7.13 15.51 -6.66
CA LYS A 16 6.12 15.90 -5.65
C LYS A 16 4.83 15.09 -5.77
N THR A 17 4.37 14.86 -7.00
CA THR A 17 3.16 14.07 -7.27
C THR A 17 3.37 12.60 -6.90
N ASN A 18 4.49 12.00 -7.33
CA ASN A 18 4.87 10.65 -6.96
C ASN A 18 4.98 10.48 -5.44
N GLY A 19 5.55 11.47 -4.74
CA GLY A 19 5.63 11.48 -3.28
C GLY A 19 4.26 11.46 -2.60
N ARG A 20 3.28 12.22 -3.11
CA ARG A 20 1.90 12.20 -2.59
C ARG A 20 1.21 10.86 -2.82
N ILE A 21 1.32 10.31 -4.04
CA ILE A 21 0.75 8.99 -4.37
C ILE A 21 1.37 7.90 -3.49
N ALA A 22 2.68 7.95 -3.28
CA ALA A 22 3.37 7.02 -2.39
C ALA A 22 2.83 7.11 -0.95
N ALA A 23 2.66 8.32 -0.41
CA ALA A 23 2.10 8.50 0.94
C ALA A 23 0.66 7.94 1.07
N ASP A 24 -0.19 8.15 0.06
CA ASP A 24 -1.55 7.61 0.05
C ASP A 24 -1.56 6.07 0.02
N TYR A 25 -0.66 5.46 -0.77
CA TYR A 25 -0.50 4.01 -0.82
C TYR A 25 0.07 3.43 0.48
N GLU A 26 1.01 4.09 1.14
CA GLU A 26 1.51 3.70 2.46
C GLU A 26 0.39 3.73 3.52
N ALA A 27 -0.43 4.78 3.51
CA ALA A 27 -1.58 4.89 4.40
C ALA A 27 -2.59 3.77 4.14
N LEU A 28 -2.82 3.42 2.88
CA LEU A 28 -3.72 2.33 2.50
C LEU A 28 -3.15 0.95 2.88
N ALA A 29 -1.86 0.70 2.66
CA ALA A 29 -1.17 -0.53 3.08
C ALA A 29 -1.27 -0.72 4.60
N THR A 30 -1.09 0.35 5.38
CA THR A 30 -1.25 0.34 6.83
C THR A 30 -2.67 -0.07 7.24
N LYS A 31 -3.70 0.48 6.57
CA LYS A 31 -5.11 0.10 6.81
C LYS A 31 -5.36 -1.37 6.48
N PHE A 32 -4.79 -1.88 5.39
CA PHE A 32 -4.91 -3.29 5.03
C PHE A 32 -4.24 -4.21 6.05
N ARG A 33 -3.03 -3.88 6.53
CA ARG A 33 -2.38 -4.63 7.61
C ARG A 33 -3.19 -4.63 8.90
N ALA A 34 -3.82 -3.52 9.27
CA ALA A 34 -4.70 -3.48 10.43
C ALA A 34 -5.92 -4.40 10.26
N ARG A 35 -6.49 -4.45 9.04
CA ARG A 35 -7.61 -5.35 8.72
C ARG A 35 -7.19 -6.82 8.68
N MET A 36 -5.98 -7.12 8.19
CA MET A 36 -5.37 -8.45 8.23
C MET A 36 -5.27 -8.94 9.67
N ARG A 37 -4.60 -8.18 10.56
CA ARG A 37 -4.49 -8.52 11.99
C ARG A 37 -5.86 -8.75 12.64
N LYS A 38 -6.83 -7.86 12.37
CA LYS A 38 -8.20 -8.01 12.88
C LYS A 38 -8.90 -9.27 12.35
N ALA A 39 -8.61 -9.69 11.13
CA ALA A 39 -9.14 -10.93 10.57
C ALA A 39 -8.47 -12.16 11.20
N ASP A 40 -7.15 -12.11 11.45
CA ASP A 40 -6.40 -13.15 12.16
C ASP A 40 -6.90 -13.32 13.61
N ASP A 41 -7.04 -12.23 14.36
CA ASP A 41 -7.54 -12.27 15.74
C ASP A 41 -8.94 -12.91 15.79
N LYS A 42 -9.80 -12.54 14.84
CA LYS A 42 -11.13 -13.15 14.72
C LYS A 42 -11.06 -14.61 14.30
N ALA A 43 -10.10 -15.01 13.47
CA ALA A 43 -9.93 -16.40 13.05
C ALA A 43 -9.48 -17.27 14.23
N GLN A 44 -8.63 -16.74 15.10
CA GLN A 44 -8.20 -17.42 16.34
C GLN A 44 -9.36 -17.59 17.32
N ALA A 45 -10.25 -16.60 17.43
CA ALA A 45 -11.42 -16.64 18.31
C ALA A 45 -12.66 -17.34 17.70
N ALA A 46 -12.59 -17.86 16.47
CA ALA A 46 -13.73 -18.46 15.79
C ALA A 46 -14.06 -19.86 16.33
N ALA A 47 -15.33 -20.07 16.70
CA ALA A 47 -15.80 -21.35 17.25
C ALA A 47 -15.92 -22.49 16.22
N THR A 48 -15.96 -22.19 14.92
CA THR A 48 -16.14 -23.19 13.87
C THR A 48 -15.02 -23.13 12.83
N LYS A 49 -14.60 -24.31 12.35
CA LYS A 49 -13.54 -24.44 11.34
C LYS A 49 -13.87 -23.66 10.06
N GLY A 50 -15.11 -23.71 9.57
CA GLY A 50 -15.51 -22.96 8.37
C GLY A 50 -15.41 -21.44 8.52
N LYS A 51 -15.76 -20.90 9.70
CA LYS A 51 -15.61 -19.47 9.98
C LYS A 51 -14.14 -19.08 10.13
N GLN A 52 -13.34 -19.93 10.78
CA GLN A 52 -11.90 -19.74 10.90
C GLN A 52 -11.21 -19.69 9.52
N GLU A 53 -11.55 -20.60 8.62
CA GLU A 53 -11.00 -20.66 7.27
C GLU A 53 -11.37 -19.43 6.44
N ALA A 54 -12.64 -19.01 6.47
CA ALA A 54 -13.08 -17.80 5.80
C ALA A 54 -12.35 -16.53 6.30
N LEU A 55 -12.08 -16.44 7.61
CA LEU A 55 -11.36 -15.34 8.21
C LEU A 55 -9.86 -15.37 7.87
N ARG A 56 -9.23 -16.54 7.84
CA ARG A 56 -7.84 -16.70 7.36
C ARG A 56 -7.70 -16.26 5.91
N ARG A 57 -8.58 -16.73 5.03
CA ARG A 57 -8.60 -16.29 3.62
C ARG A 57 -8.75 -14.77 3.50
N ARG A 58 -9.60 -14.18 4.35
CA ARG A 58 -9.77 -12.72 4.38
C ARG A 58 -8.51 -12.01 4.87
N SER A 59 -7.82 -12.57 5.85
CA SER A 59 -6.52 -12.07 6.31
C SER A 59 -5.50 -12.09 5.18
N ASP A 60 -5.36 -13.23 4.49
CA ASP A 60 -4.42 -13.39 3.38
C ASP A 60 -4.66 -12.37 2.27
N LEU A 61 -5.93 -12.14 1.90
CA LEU A 61 -6.30 -11.12 0.90
C LEU A 61 -5.89 -9.71 1.33
N PHE A 62 -6.08 -9.36 2.60
CA PHE A 62 -5.63 -8.06 3.12
C PHE A 62 -4.10 -7.97 3.19
N GLY A 63 -3.41 -9.04 3.52
CA GLY A 63 -1.95 -9.11 3.51
C GLY A 63 -1.37 -8.93 2.10
N GLN A 64 -1.95 -9.61 1.12
CA GLN A 64 -1.58 -9.48 -0.30
C GLN A 64 -1.80 -8.04 -0.81
N ALA A 65 -2.97 -7.46 -0.53
CA ALA A 65 -3.27 -6.08 -0.92
C ALA A 65 -2.30 -5.07 -0.29
N ALA A 66 -1.92 -5.26 0.99
CA ALA A 66 -0.93 -4.40 1.63
C ALA A 66 0.44 -4.50 0.94
N LYS A 67 0.88 -5.73 0.62
CA LYS A 67 2.16 -5.98 -0.05
C LYS A 67 2.20 -5.35 -1.44
N GLU A 68 1.14 -5.50 -2.23
CA GLU A 68 1.06 -4.87 -3.56
C GLU A 68 1.18 -3.34 -3.51
N LEU A 69 0.62 -2.71 -2.48
CA LEU A 69 0.73 -1.27 -2.28
C LEU A 69 2.14 -0.87 -1.89
N GLU A 70 2.79 -1.64 -1.01
CA GLU A 70 4.19 -1.43 -0.62
C GLU A 70 5.14 -1.56 -1.82
N ASP A 71 4.92 -2.54 -2.69
CA ASP A 71 5.68 -2.71 -3.93
C ASP A 71 5.49 -1.51 -4.88
N LYS A 72 4.27 -0.96 -4.97
CA LYS A 72 3.99 0.26 -5.75
C LYS A 72 4.69 1.49 -5.14
N VAL A 73 4.70 1.62 -3.82
CA VAL A 73 5.41 2.69 -3.11
C VAL A 73 6.90 2.61 -3.40
N ALA A 74 7.50 1.42 -3.32
CA ALA A 74 8.92 1.22 -3.63
C ALA A 74 9.26 1.65 -5.05
N LYS A 75 8.40 1.30 -6.03
CA LYS A 75 8.55 1.74 -7.44
C LYS A 75 8.42 3.25 -7.59
N LEU A 76 7.45 3.89 -6.94
CA LEU A 76 7.25 5.34 -7.00
C LEU A 76 8.40 6.12 -6.38
N LYS A 77 8.97 5.63 -5.27
CA LYS A 77 10.16 6.22 -4.65
C LYS A 77 11.39 6.07 -5.54
N ALA A 78 11.57 4.91 -6.17
CA ALA A 78 12.66 4.69 -7.12
C ALA A 78 12.52 5.54 -8.39
N ALA A 79 11.29 5.81 -8.84
CA ALA A 79 11.01 6.66 -10.01
C ALA A 79 11.04 8.17 -9.72
N GLY A 80 11.03 8.56 -8.44
CA GLY A 80 11.10 9.95 -7.99
C GLY A 80 12.46 10.38 -7.43
N ALA A 81 13.41 9.46 -7.33
CA ALA A 81 14.82 9.70 -7.00
C ALA A 81 15.63 10.02 -8.26
#